data_AF-A0AA38ZEH3-F1
#
_entry.id   AF-A0AA38ZEH3-F1
#
_cell.length_a   1.000
_cell.length_b   1.000
_cell.length_c   1.000
_cell.angle_alpha   90.00
_cell.angle_beta   90.00
_cell.angle_gamma   90.00
#
_symmetry.space_group_name_H-M   'P 1'
#
loop_
_entity.id
_entity.type
_entity.pdbx_description
1 polymer ?
#
loop_
_entity_poly.entity_id
_entity_poly.type
_entity_poly.pdbx_seq_one_letter_code
_entity_poly.pdbx_strand_id
1 'polypeptide(L)'
;MDSASSISTNVNIIHVLNGTNFKKWKEHIIIVLGCMDLDYALREDRPADLTGASTTEQRATMEKWERSNCMSLMIMKYSILEAIRGAIPEESRVKTFLNQIEN
;
A
#
# COMPACT_ATOMS: atom_id res chain seq x y z
N MET A 1 5.31 -21.99 -8.33
CA MET A 1 5.64 -20.65 -8.83
C MET A 1 5.93 -19.81 -7.61
N ASP A 2 7.16 -19.37 -7.42
CA ASP A 2 7.60 -18.77 -6.16
C ASP A 2 6.91 -17.41 -5.93
N SER A 3 6.45 -17.15 -4.71
CA SER A 3 5.77 -15.90 -4.35
C SER A 3 6.62 -14.66 -4.68
N ALA A 4 7.95 -14.77 -4.57
CA ALA A 4 8.89 -13.71 -4.91
C ALA A 4 8.90 -13.36 -6.42
N SER A 5 8.78 -14.37 -7.30
CA SER A 5 8.72 -14.17 -8.77
C SER A 5 7.40 -13.50 -9.20
N SER A 6 6.32 -13.81 -8.47
CA SER A 6 5.01 -13.18 -8.69
C SER A 6 5.02 -11.71 -8.25
N ILE A 7 5.70 -11.39 -7.14
CA ILE A 7 5.87 -10.01 -6.65
C ILE A 7 6.67 -9.16 -7.65
N SER A 8 7.82 -9.65 -8.15
CA SER A 8 8.66 -8.84 -9.05
C SER A 8 7.98 -8.56 -10.39
N THR A 9 7.25 -9.54 -10.93
CA THR A 9 6.49 -9.39 -12.18
C THR A 9 5.37 -8.36 -12.02
N ASN A 10 4.63 -8.41 -10.91
CA ASN A 10 3.51 -7.50 -10.66
C ASN A 10 3.98 -6.06 -10.38
N VAL A 11 5.10 -5.89 -9.67
CA VAL A 11 5.65 -4.55 -9.39
C VAL A 11 6.16 -3.87 -10.67
N ASN A 12 6.72 -4.63 -11.62
CA ASN A 12 7.17 -4.09 -12.91
C ASN A 12 6.03 -3.58 -13.81
N ILE A 13 4.77 -3.95 -13.54
CA ILE A 13 3.58 -3.46 -14.27
C ILE A 13 3.17 -2.06 -13.80
N ILE A 14 3.60 -1.65 -12.60
CA ILE A 14 3.30 -0.34 -12.07
C ILE A 14 4.13 0.69 -12.84
N HIS A 15 3.45 1.57 -13.58
CA HIS A 15 4.11 2.70 -14.21
C HIS A 15 4.69 3.62 -13.15
N VAL A 16 5.95 4.02 -13.24
CA VAL A 16 6.54 4.96 -12.28
C VAL A 16 5.75 6.28 -12.25
N LEU A 17 5.36 6.75 -11.08
CA LEU A 17 4.71 8.05 -10.90
C LEU A 17 5.70 9.17 -11.22
N ASN A 18 5.36 10.04 -12.17
CA ASN A 18 6.23 11.12 -12.66
C ASN A 18 5.63 12.52 -12.54
N GLY A 19 4.56 12.67 -11.76
CA GLY A 19 3.84 13.93 -11.54
C GLY A 19 2.75 14.23 -12.55
N THR A 20 2.70 13.56 -13.71
CA THR A 20 1.65 13.80 -14.74
C THR A 20 0.66 12.64 -14.89
N ASN A 21 1.01 11.47 -14.36
CA ASN A 21 0.30 10.21 -14.62
C ASN A 21 -0.47 9.65 -13.41
N PHE A 22 -0.78 10.49 -12.40
CA PHE A 22 -1.35 10.04 -11.13
C PHE A 22 -2.56 9.11 -11.28
N LYS A 23 -3.55 9.48 -12.10
CA LYS A 23 -4.76 8.67 -12.29
C LYS A 23 -4.45 7.24 -12.76
N LYS A 24 -3.56 7.11 -13.76
CA LYS A 24 -3.14 5.82 -14.31
C LYS A 24 -2.28 5.03 -13.31
N TRP A 25 -1.38 5.72 -12.61
CA TRP A 25 -0.55 5.14 -11.57
C TRP A 25 -1.40 4.54 -10.43
N LYS A 26 -2.37 5.32 -9.91
CA LYS A 26 -3.30 4.91 -8.85
C LYS A 26 -4.11 3.69 -9.26
N GLU A 27 -4.64 3.66 -10.49
CA GLU A 27 -5.38 2.51 -11.02
C GLU A 27 -4.51 1.24 -11.05
N HIS A 28 -3.31 1.31 -11.61
CA HIS A 28 -2.38 0.17 -11.67
C HIS A 28 -1.99 -0.32 -10.27
N ILE A 29 -1.71 0.61 -9.35
CA ILE A 29 -1.38 0.29 -7.96
C ILE A 29 -2.52 -0.45 -7.27
N ILE A 30 -3.76 0.03 -7.38
CA ILE A 30 -4.92 -0.60 -6.74
C ILE A 30 -5.13 -2.02 -7.28
N ILE A 31 -5.00 -2.21 -8.61
CA ILE A 31 -5.14 -3.54 -9.23
C ILE A 31 -4.05 -4.49 -8.71
N VAL A 32 -2.78 -4.07 -8.74
CA VAL A 32 -1.66 -4.92 -8.30
C VAL A 32 -1.78 -5.28 -6.82
N LEU A 33 -2.10 -4.32 -5.95
CA LEU A 33 -2.28 -4.57 -4.53
C LEU A 33 -3.47 -5.50 -4.27
N GLY A 34 -4.57 -5.35 -5.01
CA GLY A 34 -5.72 -6.26 -4.94
C GLY A 34 -5.37 -7.68 -5.37
N CYS A 35 -4.61 -7.86 -6.46
CA CYS A 35 -4.15 -9.19 -6.89
C CYS A 35 -3.19 -9.86 -5.89
N MET A 36 -2.61 -9.09 -4.97
CA MET A 36 -1.68 -9.58 -3.94
C MET A 36 -2.32 -9.68 -2.56
N ASP A 37 -3.63 -9.42 -2.43
CA ASP A 37 -4.35 -9.32 -1.15
C ASP A 37 -3.75 -8.29 -0.16
N LEU A 38 -3.20 -7.19 -0.71
CA LEU A 38 -2.57 -6.10 0.04
C LEU A 38 -3.40 -4.80 0.01
N ASP A 39 -4.60 -4.81 -0.55
CA ASP A 39 -5.50 -3.65 -0.63
C ASP A 39 -6.32 -3.42 0.66
N TYR A 40 -6.24 -4.32 1.64
CA TYR A 40 -7.09 -4.28 2.84
C TYR A 40 -7.02 -2.95 3.60
N ALA A 41 -5.82 -2.43 3.89
CA ALA A 41 -5.62 -1.16 4.59
C ALA A 41 -5.96 0.09 3.75
N LEU A 42 -6.16 -0.07 2.43
CA LEU A 42 -6.69 0.99 1.58
C LEU A 42 -8.22 1.07 1.67
N ARG A 43 -8.87 -0.07 1.88
CA ARG A 43 -10.34 -0.20 1.91
C ARG A 43 -10.89 0.04 3.30
N GLU A 44 -10.27 -0.58 4.30
CA GLU A 44 -10.72 -0.55 5.69
C GLU A 44 -9.94 0.47 6.51
N ASP A 45 -10.63 1.12 7.44
CA ASP A 45 -9.97 1.98 8.43
C ASP A 45 -9.16 1.15 9.43
N ARG A 46 -8.19 1.80 10.10
CA ARG A 46 -7.32 1.13 11.07
C ARG A 46 -8.18 0.54 12.19
N PRO A 47 -8.03 -0.75 12.53
CA PRO A 47 -8.70 -1.34 13.68
C PRO A 47 -8.35 -0.60 14.98
N ALA A 48 -9.20 -0.74 15.99
CA ALA A 48 -8.90 -0.23 17.32
C ALA A 48 -7.63 -0.90 17.88
N ASP A 49 -6.89 -0.16 18.72
CA ASP A 49 -5.68 -0.69 19.35
C ASP A 49 -6.02 -1.95 20.16
N LEU A 50 -5.14 -2.94 20.07
CA LEU A 50 -5.31 -4.21 20.76
C LEU A 50 -5.09 -4.02 22.27
N THR A 51 -5.84 -4.79 23.05
CA THR A 51 -5.70 -4.87 24.51
C THR A 51 -5.44 -6.32 24.92
N GLY A 52 -5.09 -6.55 26.20
CA GLY A 52 -4.94 -7.91 26.73
C GLY A 52 -6.21 -8.77 26.62
N ALA A 53 -7.39 -8.13 26.54
CA ALA A 53 -8.68 -8.79 26.38
C ALA A 53 -9.10 -8.99 24.92
N SER A 54 -8.30 -8.56 23.94
CA SER A 54 -8.66 -8.70 22.54
C SER A 54 -8.89 -10.16 22.16
N THR A 55 -9.83 -10.40 21.25
CA THR A 55 -10.09 -11.74 20.74
C THR A 55 -9.04 -12.14 19.71
N THR A 56 -9.00 -13.43 19.36
CA THR A 56 -8.11 -13.94 18.31
C THR A 56 -8.45 -13.32 16.96
N GLU A 57 -9.73 -13.09 16.68
CA GLU A 57 -10.20 -12.45 15.45
C GLU A 57 -9.73 -10.99 15.37
N GLN A 58 -9.85 -10.23 16.46
CA GLN A 58 -9.37 -8.84 16.50
C GLN A 58 -7.87 -8.74 16.25
N ARG A 59 -7.08 -9.66 16.84
CA ARG A 59 -5.63 -9.74 16.59
C ARG A 59 -5.33 -10.05 15.13
N ALA A 60 -6.00 -11.06 14.55
CA ALA A 60 -5.83 -11.42 13.15
C ALA A 60 -6.23 -10.28 12.19
N THR A 61 -7.28 -9.53 12.51
CA THR A 61 -7.69 -8.33 11.74
C THR A 61 -6.61 -7.25 11.79
N MET A 62 -6.04 -6.97 12.98
CA MET A 62 -4.94 -6.01 13.10
C MET A 62 -3.71 -6.45 12.31
N GLU A 63 -3.27 -7.70 12.44
CA GLU A 63 -2.13 -8.24 11.70
C GLU A 63 -2.33 -8.16 10.18
N LYS A 64 -3.52 -8.52 9.69
CA LYS A 64 -3.88 -8.39 8.28
C LYS A 64 -3.80 -6.93 7.81
N TRP A 65 -4.32 -6.01 8.62
CA TRP A 65 -4.28 -4.58 8.32
C TRP A 65 -2.85 -4.02 8.31
N GLU A 66 -2.04 -4.34 9.31
CA GLU A 66 -0.65 -3.88 9.40
C GLU A 66 0.21 -4.41 8.26
N ARG A 67 0.05 -5.69 7.89
CA ARG A 67 0.74 -6.29 6.75
C ARG A 67 0.39 -5.58 5.46
N SER A 68 -0.91 -5.37 5.20
CA SER A 68 -1.40 -4.66 4.02
C SER A 68 -0.89 -3.22 3.98
N ASN A 69 -0.95 -2.50 5.11
CA ASN A 69 -0.47 -1.13 5.23
C ASN A 69 1.03 -1.01 4.92
N CYS A 70 1.85 -1.85 5.55
CA CYS A 70 3.30 -1.83 5.41
C CYS A 70 3.75 -2.15 3.98
N MET A 71 3.25 -3.26 3.42
CA MET A 71 3.65 -3.71 2.08
C MET A 71 3.18 -2.73 1.00
N SER A 72 1.96 -2.21 1.12
CA SER A 72 1.44 -1.24 0.15
C SER A 72 2.20 0.08 0.18
N LEU A 73 2.61 0.56 1.36
CA LEU A 73 3.50 1.72 1.47
C LEU A 73 4.84 1.49 0.77
N MET A 74 5.46 0.32 0.97
CA MET A 74 6.74 -0.01 0.32
C MET A 74 6.60 -0.01 -1.20
N ILE A 75 5.55 -0.65 -1.74
CA ILE A 75 5.28 -0.73 -3.18
C ILE A 75 5.01 0.66 -3.76
N MET A 76 4.12 1.44 -3.12
CA MET A 76 3.81 2.80 -3.57
C MET A 76 5.06 3.67 -3.57
N LYS A 77 5.81 3.74 -2.45
CA LYS A 77 7.06 4.53 -2.37
C LYS A 77 8.07 4.12 -3.43
N TYR A 78 8.27 2.82 -3.63
CA TYR A 78 9.18 2.29 -4.66
C TYR A 78 8.78 2.72 -6.08
N SER A 79 7.46 2.76 -6.35
CA SER A 79 6.92 3.14 -7.66
C SER A 79 6.87 4.65 -7.94
N ILE A 80 7.40 5.49 -7.05
CA ILE A 80 7.47 6.94 -7.25
C ILE A 80 8.85 7.32 -7.79
N LEU A 81 8.88 8.18 -8.81
CA LEU A 81 10.12 8.70 -9.39
C LEU A 81 10.96 9.39 -8.30
N GLU A 82 12.23 9.02 -8.22
CA GLU A 82 13.15 9.49 -7.18
C GLU A 82 13.21 11.02 -7.08
N ALA A 83 13.17 11.71 -8.23
CA ALA A 83 13.21 13.17 -8.32
C ALA A 83 12.03 13.88 -7.61
N ILE A 84 10.87 13.22 -7.47
CA ILE A 84 9.70 13.78 -6.76
C ILE A 84 9.46 13.11 -5.41
N ARG A 85 10.14 11.99 -5.11
CA ARG A 85 9.93 11.23 -3.87
C ARG A 85 10.20 12.07 -2.62
N GLY A 86 11.24 12.90 -2.65
CA GLY A 86 11.60 13.76 -1.52
C GLY A 86 10.63 14.90 -1.22
N ALA A 87 9.70 15.20 -2.15
CA ALA A 87 8.68 16.23 -1.94
C ALA A 87 7.45 15.70 -1.17
N ILE A 88 7.32 14.38 -1.03
CA ILE A 88 6.18 13.75 -0.37
C ILE A 88 6.52 13.56 1.12
N PRO A 89 5.69 14.06 2.05
CA PRO A 89 5.91 13.83 3.47
C PRO A 89 5.95 12.34 3.83
N GLU A 90 6.71 12.00 4.88
CA GLU A 90 6.65 10.66 5.45
C GLU A 90 5.27 10.39 6.06
N GLU A 91 4.73 9.21 5.80
CA GLU A 91 3.43 8.78 6.31
C GLU A 91 3.46 7.28 6.62
N SER A 92 2.81 6.94 7.73
CA SER A 92 2.69 5.60 8.30
C SER A 92 1.43 4.86 7.84
N ARG A 93 0.44 5.59 7.31
CA ARG A 93 -0.85 5.06 6.85
C ARG A 93 -0.96 5.13 5.34
N VAL A 94 -1.06 3.98 4.67
CA VAL A 94 -1.12 3.87 3.21
C VAL A 94 -2.25 4.70 2.59
N LYS A 95 -3.43 4.73 3.22
CA LYS A 95 -4.59 5.50 2.73
C LYS A 95 -4.32 7.01 2.76
N THR A 96 -3.69 7.51 3.83
CA THR A 96 -3.29 8.91 3.95
C THR A 96 -2.18 9.24 2.95
N PHE A 97 -1.19 8.36 2.81
CA PHE A 97 -0.10 8.53 1.85
C PHE A 97 -0.62 8.63 0.41
N LEU A 98 -1.56 7.76 0.01
CA LEU A 98 -2.17 7.82 -1.31
C LEU A 98 -2.89 9.16 -1.55
N ASN A 99 -3.61 9.67 -0.55
CA ASN A 99 -4.30 10.95 -0.64
C ASN A 99 -3.33 12.14 -0.72
N GLN A 100 -2.17 12.08 -0.05
CA GLN A 100 -1.14 13.12 -0.15
C GLN A 100 -0.58 13.27 -1.57
N ILE A 101 -0.58 12.19 -2.36
CA ILE A 101 -0.11 12.18 -3.74
C ILE A 101 -1.19 12.67 -4.72
N GLU A 102 -2.48 12.50 -4.37
CA GLU A 102 -3.61 12.95 -5.20
C GLU A 102 -3.77 14.48 -5.25
N ASN A 103 -3.11 15.20 -4.34
CA ASN A 103 -3.12 16.66 -4.21
C ASN A 103 -2.90 17.41 -5.52
#